data_AF-A0A804QTF8-F1
#
_entry.id   AF-A0A804QTF8-F1
#
_cell.length_a   1.000
_cell.length_b   1.000
_cell.length_c   1.000
_cell.angle_alpha   90.00
_cell.angle_beta   90.00
_cell.angle_gamma   90.00
#
_symmetry.space_group_name_H-M   'P 1'
#
loop_
_entity.id
_entity.type
_entity.pdbx_description
1 polymer ?
#
loop_
_entity_poly.entity_id
_entity_poly.type
_entity_poly.pdbx_seq_one_letter_code
_entity_poly.pdbx_strand_id
1 'polypeptide(L)'
;MANPRDAVDVSSSMSELSVEAAPSSIEVQVPKQGSPRHADTLDREWIHRQSQFQKMGYRDGVTEGQKDSAQEGFNVGFRQSVNVGYKWGLVRGVGSALASLPDSLKEKLVPDVQRRGKLQDLHRSVQEISADDAVQMFHESICQSNRPSDGSGSHVTSTSDGATESNRMKSLSKDLVLLLRECSDIKVSEELASDS
;
A
#
# COMPACT_ATOMS: atom_id res chain seq x y z
N MET A 1 5.89 35.79 -39.40
CA MET A 1 6.72 36.20 -40.55
C MET A 1 8.07 35.49 -40.42
N ALA A 2 8.38 34.64 -41.41
CA ALA A 2 9.70 34.18 -41.91
C ALA A 2 10.77 33.65 -40.91
N ASN A 3 11.48 32.53 -41.12
CA ASN A 3 11.45 31.46 -42.13
C ASN A 3 12.35 30.30 -41.62
N PRO A 4 12.06 29.02 -41.92
CA PRO A 4 12.94 27.88 -41.64
C PRO A 4 14.00 27.73 -42.74
N ARG A 5 15.23 27.45 -42.33
CA ARG A 5 16.40 27.03 -43.12
C ARG A 5 16.91 25.79 -42.35
N ASP A 6 17.02 24.57 -42.87
CA ASP A 6 17.38 24.12 -44.20
C ASP A 6 16.68 22.80 -44.53
N ALA A 7 15.94 22.77 -45.64
CA ALA A 7 15.60 21.55 -46.35
C ALA A 7 16.64 21.39 -47.46
N VAL A 8 17.48 20.36 -47.36
CA VAL A 8 18.35 19.94 -48.46
C VAL A 8 17.73 18.71 -49.11
N ASP A 9 16.96 19.02 -50.16
CA ASP A 9 16.64 18.19 -51.29
C ASP A 9 17.94 17.66 -51.93
N VAL A 10 18.06 16.35 -52.05
CA VAL A 10 19.04 15.71 -52.95
C VAL A 10 18.29 14.69 -53.78
N SER A 11 17.55 15.20 -54.77
CA SER A 11 17.32 14.52 -56.03
C SER A 11 18.66 14.26 -56.72
N SER A 12 19.00 12.99 -56.94
CA SER A 12 20.12 12.63 -57.81
C SER A 12 19.70 11.52 -58.77
N SER A 13 19.20 11.98 -59.92
CA SER A 13 19.47 11.51 -61.28
C SER A 13 19.81 10.03 -61.48
N MET A 14 18.82 9.28 -61.98
CA MET A 14 19.04 8.08 -62.80
C MET A 14 19.76 8.49 -64.08
N SER A 15 21.00 8.04 -64.27
CA SER A 15 21.66 8.07 -65.57
C SER A 15 22.34 6.74 -65.87
N GLU A 16 21.92 6.20 -67.03
CA GLU A 16 22.67 5.44 -68.02
C GLU A 16 23.24 4.06 -67.63
N LEU A 17 22.58 3.06 -68.22
CA LEU A 17 22.97 1.67 -68.35
C LEU A 17 24.15 1.58 -69.35
N SER A 18 25.34 1.20 -68.89
CA SER A 18 26.42 0.73 -69.77
C SER A 18 26.76 -0.71 -69.43
N VAL A 19 26.56 -1.58 -70.42
CA VAL A 19 26.85 -3.01 -70.39
C VAL A 19 28.28 -3.16 -70.90
N GLU A 20 29.23 -3.49 -70.04
CA GLU A 20 30.58 -3.88 -70.48
C GLU A 20 31.07 -5.10 -69.71
N ALA A 21 31.69 -6.01 -70.46
CA ALA A 21 31.88 -7.41 -70.15
C ALA A 21 32.88 -7.69 -69.00
N ALA A 22 32.68 -8.83 -68.34
CA ALA A 22 33.53 -9.38 -67.29
C ALA A 22 35.00 -9.53 -67.72
N PRO A 23 35.92 -9.58 -66.74
CA PRO A 23 36.49 -10.89 -66.49
C PRO A 23 36.70 -11.25 -65.01
N SER A 24 36.54 -12.56 -64.78
CA SER A 24 37.32 -13.40 -63.85
C SER A 24 37.17 -13.16 -62.33
N SER A 25 36.33 -14.03 -61.75
CA SER A 25 36.59 -14.76 -60.51
C SER A 25 37.10 -13.96 -59.30
N ILE A 26 36.22 -13.16 -58.71
CA ILE A 26 36.24 -13.01 -57.25
C ILE A 26 35.51 -14.22 -56.70
N GLU A 27 36.29 -15.18 -56.21
CA GLU A 27 35.77 -16.29 -55.42
C GLU A 27 35.17 -15.68 -54.15
N VAL A 28 33.87 -15.38 -54.20
CA VAL A 28 33.08 -15.12 -53.00
C VAL A 28 33.24 -16.39 -52.17
N GLN A 29 34.03 -16.31 -51.10
CA GLN A 29 33.97 -17.29 -50.03
C GLN A 29 32.57 -17.22 -49.46
N VAL A 30 31.66 -17.96 -50.11
CA VAL A 30 30.39 -18.37 -49.53
C VAL A 30 30.78 -18.98 -48.19
N PRO A 31 30.23 -18.48 -47.06
CA PRO A 31 30.55 -19.05 -45.76
C PRO A 31 30.30 -20.54 -45.89
N LYS A 32 31.38 -21.32 -45.71
CA LYS A 32 31.41 -22.77 -45.84
C LYS A 32 30.18 -23.27 -45.07
N GLN A 33 29.18 -23.77 -45.81
CA GLN A 33 27.92 -24.22 -45.22
C GLN A 33 28.26 -25.03 -43.99
N GLY A 34 27.86 -24.51 -42.83
CA GLY A 34 28.20 -25.12 -41.55
C GLY A 34 27.84 -26.59 -41.64
N SER A 35 28.81 -27.45 -41.32
CA SER A 35 28.62 -28.91 -41.31
C SER A 35 27.23 -29.22 -40.70
N PRO A 36 26.38 -30.08 -41.29
CA PRO A 36 24.98 -30.27 -40.88
C PRO A 36 24.79 -30.40 -39.36
N ARG A 37 25.76 -31.08 -38.72
CA ARG A 37 25.90 -31.25 -37.27
C ARG A 37 25.89 -29.94 -36.45
N HIS A 38 26.47 -28.85 -36.97
CA HIS A 38 26.47 -27.52 -36.34
C HIS A 38 25.11 -26.83 -36.46
N ALA A 39 24.42 -26.97 -37.59
CA ALA A 39 23.07 -26.43 -37.75
C ALA A 39 22.09 -27.14 -36.80
N ASP A 40 22.18 -28.47 -36.68
CA ASP A 40 21.36 -29.27 -35.76
C ASP A 40 21.64 -28.93 -34.28
N THR A 41 22.89 -28.58 -33.96
CA THR A 41 23.27 -28.16 -32.60
C THR A 41 22.68 -26.79 -32.28
N LEU A 42 22.73 -25.85 -33.21
CA LEU A 42 22.16 -24.51 -33.04
C LEU A 42 20.63 -24.55 -32.93
N ASP A 43 19.96 -25.38 -33.72
CA ASP A 43 18.51 -25.58 -33.64
C ASP A 43 18.09 -26.16 -32.28
N ARG A 44 18.79 -27.21 -31.82
CA ARG A 44 18.56 -27.81 -30.51
C ARG A 44 18.79 -26.81 -29.37
N GLU A 45 19.84 -26.00 -29.44
CA GLU A 45 20.11 -24.95 -28.46
C GLU A 45 19.03 -23.85 -28.47
N TRP A 46 18.55 -23.46 -29.64
CA TRP A 46 17.47 -22.49 -29.78
C TRP A 46 16.19 -23.00 -29.13
N ILE A 47 15.76 -24.23 -29.44
CA ILE A 47 14.58 -24.86 -28.83
C ILE A 47 14.74 -24.95 -27.31
N HIS A 48 15.92 -25.36 -26.84
CA HIS A 48 16.19 -25.45 -25.41
C HIS A 48 16.07 -24.09 -24.72
N ARG A 49 16.73 -23.04 -25.24
CA ARG A 49 16.66 -21.69 -24.68
C ARG A 49 15.25 -21.14 -24.72
N GLN A 50 14.51 -21.35 -25.81
CA GLN A 50 13.13 -20.94 -25.93
C GLN A 50 12.25 -21.58 -24.85
N SER A 51 12.41 -22.89 -24.59
CA SER A 51 11.70 -23.58 -23.53
C SER A 51 12.06 -23.04 -22.14
N GLN A 52 13.34 -22.71 -21.89
CA GLN A 52 13.78 -22.13 -20.62
C GLN A 52 13.18 -20.74 -20.42
N PHE A 53 13.24 -19.86 -21.42
CA PHE A 53 12.68 -18.50 -21.32
C PHE A 53 11.17 -18.50 -21.15
N GLN A 54 10.44 -19.40 -21.81
CA GLN A 54 9.00 -19.54 -21.59
C GLN A 54 8.68 -19.97 -20.15
N LYS A 55 9.42 -20.94 -19.61
CA LYS A 55 9.23 -21.40 -18.22
C LYS A 55 9.61 -20.31 -17.22
N MET A 56 10.71 -19.60 -17.44
CA MET A 56 11.15 -18.50 -16.59
C MET A 56 10.14 -17.36 -16.63
N GLY A 57 9.75 -16.89 -17.82
CA GLY A 57 8.79 -15.81 -17.99
C GLY A 57 7.41 -16.11 -17.38
N TYR A 58 6.92 -17.36 -17.49
CA TYR A 58 5.69 -17.77 -16.81
C TYR A 58 5.82 -17.73 -15.29
N ARG A 59 6.92 -18.27 -14.74
CA ARG A 59 7.16 -18.25 -13.29
C ARG A 59 7.32 -16.83 -12.76
N ASP A 60 8.05 -15.99 -13.48
CA ASP A 60 8.28 -14.60 -13.13
C ASP A 60 6.97 -13.83 -13.17
N GLY A 61 6.17 -13.97 -14.24
CA GLY A 61 4.86 -13.34 -14.35
C GLY A 61 3.88 -13.77 -13.25
N VAL A 62 3.85 -15.06 -12.87
CA VAL A 62 3.05 -15.52 -11.73
C VAL A 62 3.54 -14.89 -10.42
N THR A 63 4.86 -14.84 -10.23
CA THR A 63 5.46 -14.30 -9.02
C THR A 63 5.22 -12.78 -8.91
N GLU A 64 5.33 -12.06 -10.01
CA GLU A 64 5.06 -10.62 -10.10
C GLU A 64 3.58 -10.34 -9.85
N GLY A 65 2.67 -11.07 -10.50
CA GLY A 65 1.23 -10.93 -10.24
C GLY A 65 0.83 -11.23 -8.79
N GLN A 66 1.47 -12.21 -8.14
CA GLN A 66 1.26 -12.47 -6.71
C GLN A 66 1.73 -11.32 -5.84
N LYS A 67 2.89 -10.72 -6.14
CA LYS A 67 3.41 -9.56 -5.42
C LYS A 67 2.49 -8.34 -5.59
N ASP A 68 2.04 -8.07 -6.80
CA ASP A 68 1.16 -6.95 -7.08
C ASP A 68 -0.17 -7.10 -6.34
N SER A 69 -0.77 -8.28 -6.39
CA SER A 69 -2.02 -8.57 -5.67
C SER A 69 -1.84 -8.47 -4.15
N ALA A 70 -0.73 -8.99 -3.60
CA ALA A 70 -0.43 -8.88 -2.18
C ALA A 70 -0.22 -7.42 -1.75
N GLN A 71 0.45 -6.61 -2.57
CA GLN A 71 0.69 -5.20 -2.30
C GLN A 71 -0.60 -4.39 -2.35
N GLU A 72 -1.49 -4.67 -3.31
CA GLU A 72 -2.81 -4.05 -3.37
C GLU A 72 -3.62 -4.35 -2.10
N GLY A 73 -3.65 -5.61 -1.67
CA GLY A 73 -4.29 -6.03 -0.42
C GLY A 73 -3.71 -5.32 0.80
N PHE A 74 -2.38 -5.23 0.90
CA PHE A 74 -1.72 -4.48 1.96
C PHE A 74 -2.11 -2.99 1.94
N ASN A 75 -2.10 -2.34 0.78
CA ASN A 75 -2.45 -0.93 0.64
C ASN A 75 -3.88 -0.64 1.08
N VAL A 76 -4.83 -1.51 0.73
CA VAL A 76 -6.23 -1.41 1.17
C VAL A 76 -6.31 -1.55 2.70
N GLY A 77 -5.72 -2.59 3.26
CA GLY A 77 -5.72 -2.84 4.70
C GLY A 77 -5.03 -1.73 5.49
N PHE A 78 -3.93 -1.19 4.98
CA PHE A 78 -3.22 -0.05 5.58
C PHE A 78 -4.12 1.19 5.62
N ARG A 79 -4.74 1.58 4.50
CA ARG A 79 -5.67 2.73 4.49
C ARG A 79 -6.82 2.58 5.47
N GLN A 80 -7.39 1.37 5.59
CA GLN A 80 -8.51 1.10 6.51
C GLN A 80 -8.09 1.09 7.97
N SER A 81 -6.87 0.63 8.28
CA SER A 81 -6.40 0.45 9.65
C SER A 81 -5.73 1.68 10.26
N VAL A 82 -5.05 2.52 9.48
CA VAL A 82 -4.20 3.61 9.99
C VAL A 82 -4.94 4.55 10.93
N ASN A 83 -6.14 5.02 10.57
CA ASN A 83 -6.87 5.97 11.40
C ASN A 83 -7.29 5.36 12.76
N VAL A 84 -7.82 4.13 12.73
CA VAL A 84 -8.28 3.45 13.94
C VAL A 84 -7.10 3.04 14.81
N GLY A 85 -6.02 2.52 14.20
CA GLY A 85 -4.78 2.16 14.88
C GLY A 85 -4.09 3.37 15.51
N TYR A 86 -4.09 4.52 14.83
CA TYR A 86 -3.57 5.78 15.38
C TYR A 86 -4.36 6.22 16.61
N LYS A 87 -5.70 6.27 16.52
CA LYS A 87 -6.57 6.64 17.65
C LYS A 87 -6.39 5.70 18.84
N TRP A 88 -6.31 4.40 18.61
CA TRP A 88 -6.05 3.41 19.65
C TRP A 88 -4.68 3.57 20.31
N GLY A 89 -3.64 3.76 19.48
CA GLY A 89 -2.28 4.01 19.95
C GLY A 89 -2.18 5.29 20.79
N LEU A 90 -2.92 6.35 20.41
CA LEU A 90 -2.97 7.61 21.14
C LEU A 90 -3.58 7.41 22.54
N VAL A 91 -4.74 6.75 22.63
CA VAL A 91 -5.40 6.47 23.91
C VAL A 91 -4.51 5.64 24.82
N ARG A 92 -3.91 4.56 24.31
CA ARG A 92 -3.03 3.71 25.10
C ARG A 92 -1.75 4.45 25.52
N GLY A 93 -1.15 5.21 24.61
CA GLY A 93 0.09 5.96 24.84
C GLY A 93 -0.09 7.05 25.89
N VAL A 94 -1.08 7.92 25.68
CA VAL A 94 -1.38 9.03 26.60
C VAL A 94 -1.82 8.51 27.96
N GLY A 95 -2.72 7.52 28.00
CA GLY A 95 -3.15 6.89 29.25
C GLY A 95 -1.98 6.30 30.03
N SER A 96 -1.09 5.56 29.35
CA SER A 96 0.09 4.95 29.98
C SER A 96 1.09 5.99 30.47
N ALA A 97 1.35 7.03 29.67
CA ALA A 97 2.24 8.12 30.05
C ALA A 97 1.71 8.83 31.30
N LEU A 98 0.43 9.19 31.31
CA LEU A 98 -0.20 9.86 32.44
C LEU A 98 -0.24 8.97 33.69
N ALA A 99 -0.53 7.67 33.55
CA ALA A 99 -0.50 6.72 34.66
C ALA A 99 0.90 6.57 35.29
N SER A 100 1.95 6.69 34.47
CA SER A 100 3.36 6.55 34.89
C SER A 100 3.93 7.80 35.59
N LEU A 101 3.25 8.95 35.53
CA LEU A 101 3.72 10.16 36.20
C LEU A 101 3.62 10.05 37.74
N PRO A 102 4.51 10.69 38.50
CA PRO A 102 4.33 10.88 39.94
C PRO A 102 3.09 11.73 40.23
N ASP A 103 2.42 11.49 41.37
CA ASP A 103 1.18 12.17 41.73
C ASP A 103 1.35 13.70 41.80
N SER A 104 2.48 14.19 42.30
CA SER A 104 2.79 15.63 42.34
C SER A 104 2.85 16.29 40.95
N LEU A 105 3.19 15.53 39.91
CA LEU A 105 3.23 16.02 38.53
C LEU A 105 1.87 15.84 37.84
N LYS A 106 1.16 14.75 38.14
CA LYS A 106 -0.23 14.55 37.70
C LYS A 106 -1.14 15.66 38.22
N GLU A 107 -0.98 16.06 39.48
CA GLU A 107 -1.73 17.16 40.10
C GLU A 107 -1.44 18.52 39.45
N LYS A 108 -0.19 18.76 39.04
CA LYS A 108 0.17 19.99 38.31
C LYS A 108 -0.39 20.01 36.89
N LEU A 109 -0.39 18.87 36.20
CA LEU A 109 -0.85 18.77 34.81
C LEU A 109 -2.39 18.71 34.70
N VAL A 110 -3.03 18.08 35.69
CA VAL A 110 -4.47 17.91 35.78
C VAL A 110 -4.89 18.26 37.22
N PRO A 111 -5.08 19.56 37.55
CA PRO A 111 -5.40 19.99 38.91
C PRO A 111 -6.72 19.45 39.46
N ASP A 112 -7.71 19.23 38.59
CA ASP A 112 -9.01 18.71 38.98
C ASP A 112 -8.96 17.22 39.33
N VAL A 113 -9.42 16.89 40.54
CA VAL A 113 -9.42 15.52 41.08
C VAL A 113 -10.36 14.61 40.28
N GLN A 114 -11.53 15.12 39.86
CA GLN A 114 -12.52 14.34 39.13
C GLN A 114 -11.99 13.92 37.76
N ARG A 115 -11.35 14.84 37.02
CA ARG A 115 -10.68 14.55 35.74
C ARG A 115 -9.55 13.54 35.90
N ARG A 116 -8.73 13.63 36.95
CA ARG A 116 -7.71 12.60 37.22
C ARG A 116 -8.32 11.22 37.41
N GLY A 117 -9.42 11.13 38.15
CA GLY A 117 -10.18 9.89 38.31
C GLY A 117 -10.67 9.33 36.97
N LYS A 118 -11.35 10.16 36.16
CA LYS A 118 -11.84 9.76 34.83
C LYS A 118 -10.71 9.28 33.90
N LEU A 119 -9.57 9.94 33.94
CA LEU A 119 -8.41 9.57 33.14
C LEU A 119 -7.78 8.24 33.60
N GLN A 120 -7.75 8.00 34.92
CA GLN A 120 -7.31 6.73 35.48
C GLN A 120 -8.28 5.60 35.10
N ASP A 121 -9.58 5.87 35.14
CA ASP A 121 -10.61 4.91 34.73
C ASP A 121 -10.52 4.61 33.24
N LEU A 122 -10.33 5.63 32.40
CA LEU A 122 -10.06 5.47 30.97
C LEU A 122 -8.84 4.58 30.74
N HIS A 123 -7.74 4.83 31.45
CA HIS A 123 -6.52 4.02 31.34
C HIS A 123 -6.77 2.56 31.74
N ARG A 124 -7.54 2.32 32.80
CA ARG A 124 -7.93 0.98 33.26
C ARG A 124 -8.75 0.27 32.20
N SER A 125 -9.78 0.91 31.66
CA SER A 125 -10.63 0.34 30.59
C SER A 125 -9.83 -0.01 29.33
N VAL A 126 -8.76 0.73 29.03
CA VAL A 126 -7.87 0.47 27.90
C VAL A 126 -6.93 -0.71 28.18
N GLN A 127 -6.47 -0.87 29.42
CA GLN A 127 -5.62 -2.00 29.84
C GLN A 127 -6.40 -3.32 29.92
N GLU A 128 -7.70 -3.27 30.18
CA GLU A 128 -8.58 -4.44 30.16
C GLU A 128 -8.77 -5.02 28.75
N ILE A 129 -8.51 -4.24 27.71
CA ILE A 129 -8.61 -4.68 26.32
C ILE A 129 -7.33 -5.44 25.95
N SER A 130 -7.49 -6.73 25.65
CA SER A 130 -6.39 -7.58 25.17
C SER A 130 -5.96 -7.22 23.75
N ALA A 131 -4.81 -7.75 23.32
CA ALA A 131 -4.35 -7.56 21.94
C ALA A 131 -5.31 -8.22 20.93
N ASP A 132 -5.84 -9.40 21.25
CA ASP A 132 -6.77 -10.13 20.39
C ASP A 132 -8.12 -9.42 20.30
N ASP A 133 -8.64 -8.91 21.43
CA ASP A 133 -9.88 -8.12 21.44
C ASP A 133 -9.72 -6.82 20.64
N ALA A 134 -8.56 -6.17 20.72
CA ALA A 134 -8.28 -4.99 19.89
C ALA A 134 -8.30 -5.32 18.40
N VAL A 135 -7.70 -6.45 17.98
CA VAL A 135 -7.75 -6.92 16.59
C VAL A 135 -9.18 -7.21 16.14
N GLN A 136 -9.96 -7.87 16.99
CA GLN A 136 -11.37 -8.15 16.73
C GLN A 136 -12.18 -6.86 16.56
N MET A 137 -12.03 -5.89 17.47
CA MET A 137 -12.67 -4.58 17.37
C MET A 137 -12.26 -3.80 16.12
N PHE A 138 -10.99 -3.91 15.68
CA PHE A 138 -10.55 -3.31 14.42
C PHE A 138 -11.28 -3.92 13.22
N HIS A 139 -11.36 -5.25 13.16
CA HIS A 139 -12.06 -5.95 12.09
C HIS A 139 -13.54 -5.53 12.02
N GLU A 140 -14.21 -5.47 13.17
CA GLU A 140 -15.61 -5.01 13.25
C GLU A 140 -15.78 -3.56 12.80
N SER A 141 -14.86 -2.67 13.18
CA SER A 141 -14.89 -1.27 12.75
C SER A 141 -14.72 -1.12 11.23
N ILE A 142 -13.87 -1.95 10.60
CA ILE A 142 -13.70 -1.97 9.13
C ILE A 142 -14.99 -2.46 8.45
N CYS A 143 -15.60 -3.53 8.94
CA CYS A 143 -16.85 -4.05 8.41
C CYS A 143 -17.99 -3.02 8.48
N GLN A 144 -18.07 -2.24 9.56
CA GLN A 144 -19.05 -1.17 9.71
C GLN A 144 -18.80 0.01 8.78
N SER A 145 -17.54 0.42 8.60
CA SER A 145 -17.18 1.53 7.71
C SER A 145 -17.50 1.23 6.24
N ASN A 146 -17.47 -0.05 5.84
CA ASN A 146 -17.72 -0.49 4.48
C ASN A 146 -19.21 -0.77 4.20
N ARG A 147 -20.11 -0.68 5.20
CA ARG A 147 -21.55 -0.78 4.94
C ARG A 147 -22.03 0.49 4.24
N PRO A 148 -22.62 0.40 3.03
CA PRO A 148 -23.31 1.55 2.46
C PRO A 148 -24.43 1.94 3.43
N SER A 149 -24.56 3.24 3.69
CA SER A 149 -25.65 3.82 4.45
C SER A 149 -26.94 3.79 3.63
N ASP A 150 -27.32 2.62 3.12
CA ASP A 150 -28.59 2.42 2.44
C ASP A 150 -29.63 2.07 3.50
N GLY A 151 -30.63 2.94 3.61
CA GLY A 151 -31.80 2.69 4.42
C GLY A 151 -32.51 1.40 3.98
N SER A 152 -33.04 0.69 4.97
CA SER A 152 -33.97 -0.44 4.85
C SER A 152 -33.38 -1.85 4.73
N GLY A 153 -33.47 -2.57 5.85
CA GLY A 153 -34.04 -3.92 5.86
C GLY A 153 -33.18 -5.09 5.38
N SER A 154 -32.31 -5.61 6.25
CA SER A 154 -32.07 -7.05 6.28
C SER A 154 -31.62 -7.50 7.67
N HIS A 155 -32.57 -8.07 8.41
CA HIS A 155 -32.34 -8.81 9.63
C HIS A 155 -31.65 -10.14 9.27
N VAL A 156 -30.32 -10.12 9.21
CA VAL A 156 -29.51 -11.32 9.39
C VAL A 156 -29.00 -11.29 10.82
N THR A 157 -29.44 -12.28 11.57
CA THR A 157 -29.14 -12.58 12.97
C THR A 157 -27.64 -12.47 13.25
N SER A 158 -27.20 -11.29 13.66
CA SER A 158 -25.94 -11.11 14.36
C SER A 158 -26.28 -11.21 15.83
N THR A 159 -25.75 -12.25 16.47
CA THR A 159 -25.84 -12.49 17.92
C THR A 159 -25.62 -11.19 18.69
N SER A 160 -26.55 -10.88 19.57
CA SER A 160 -26.83 -9.56 20.15
C SER A 160 -25.83 -9.06 21.21
N ASP A 161 -24.52 -9.31 21.04
CA ASP A 161 -23.48 -8.87 21.99
C ASP A 161 -22.34 -8.03 21.33
N GLY A 162 -22.17 -8.08 20.00
CA GLY A 162 -21.02 -7.47 19.32
C GLY A 162 -21.15 -5.98 18.94
N ALA A 163 -22.35 -5.40 18.97
CA ALA A 163 -22.54 -4.00 18.58
C ALA A 163 -21.98 -3.01 19.61
N THR A 164 -21.89 -3.43 20.87
CA THR A 164 -21.42 -2.60 22.00
C THR A 164 -19.90 -2.45 21.99
N GLU A 165 -19.17 -3.50 21.59
CA GLU A 165 -17.71 -3.56 21.67
C GLU A 165 -17.00 -2.77 20.56
N SER A 166 -17.48 -2.87 19.31
CA SER A 166 -16.89 -2.11 18.20
C SER A 166 -16.95 -0.58 18.39
N ASN A 167 -17.95 -0.10 19.14
CA ASN A 167 -18.08 1.32 19.49
C ASN A 167 -17.18 1.74 20.68
N ARG A 168 -16.71 0.82 21.53
CA ARG A 168 -15.86 1.13 22.69
C ARG A 168 -14.56 1.80 22.29
N MET A 169 -13.86 1.28 21.28
CA MET A 169 -12.59 1.89 20.87
C MET A 169 -12.76 3.32 20.35
N LYS A 170 -13.85 3.58 19.62
CA LYS A 170 -14.22 4.91 19.17
C LYS A 170 -14.60 5.81 20.35
N SER A 171 -15.39 5.31 21.31
CA SER A 171 -15.79 6.09 22.49
C SER A 171 -14.59 6.45 23.36
N LEU A 172 -13.70 5.49 23.67
CA LEU A 172 -12.47 5.75 24.44
C LEU A 172 -11.59 6.82 23.78
N SER A 173 -11.52 6.84 22.44
CA SER A 173 -10.79 7.88 21.71
C SER A 173 -11.43 9.26 21.86
N LYS A 174 -12.77 9.34 21.80
CA LYS A 174 -13.52 10.59 22.01
C LYS A 174 -13.39 11.08 23.45
N ASP A 175 -13.53 10.17 24.40
CA ASP A 175 -13.43 10.46 25.84
C ASP A 175 -12.05 11.03 26.19
N LEU A 176 -10.97 10.45 25.64
CA LEU A 176 -9.62 10.99 25.80
C LEU A 176 -9.54 12.43 25.31
N VAL A 177 -9.99 12.69 24.08
CA VAL A 177 -9.89 14.02 23.46
C VAL A 177 -10.67 15.06 24.26
N LEU A 178 -11.88 14.71 24.72
CA LEU A 178 -12.69 15.58 25.57
C LEU A 178 -11.96 15.88 26.90
N LEU A 179 -11.46 14.87 27.59
CA LEU A 179 -10.74 15.02 28.85
C LEU A 179 -9.48 15.89 28.70
N LEU A 180 -8.73 15.73 27.61
CA LEU A 180 -7.51 16.51 27.36
C LEU A 180 -7.82 17.98 27.01
N ARG A 181 -8.89 18.26 26.24
CA ARG A 181 -9.30 19.64 25.93
C ARG A 181 -9.76 20.41 27.16
N GLU A 182 -10.34 19.71 28.12
CA GLU A 182 -10.74 20.27 29.41
C GLU A 182 -9.53 20.52 30.35
N CYS A 183 -8.32 20.07 29.98
CA CYS A 183 -7.09 20.38 30.71
C CYS A 183 -6.47 21.68 30.16
N SER A 184 -6.61 22.78 30.91
CA SER A 184 -6.15 24.12 30.50
C SER A 184 -4.64 24.21 30.17
N ASP A 185 -3.83 23.32 30.75
CA ASP A 185 -2.36 23.29 30.56
C ASP A 185 -1.91 22.35 29.43
N ILE A 186 -2.83 21.56 28.86
CA ILE A 186 -2.53 20.64 27.76
C ILE A 186 -3.01 21.27 26.45
N LYS A 187 -2.07 21.72 25.62
CA LYS A 187 -2.39 22.20 24.27
C LYS A 187 -2.68 21.01 23.36
N VAL A 188 -3.96 20.77 23.08
CA VAL A 188 -4.40 19.80 22.06
C VAL A 188 -4.39 20.50 20.70
N SER A 189 -3.50 20.09 19.79
CA SER A 189 -3.48 20.62 18.42
C SER A 189 -4.76 20.25 17.66
N GLU A 190 -5.26 21.20 16.85
CA GLU A 190 -6.56 21.16 16.16
C GLU A 190 -6.69 20.03 15.12
N GLU A 191 -5.58 19.41 14.70
CA GLU A 191 -5.55 18.26 13.77
C GLU A 191 -6.26 17.01 14.33
N LEU A 192 -6.48 16.94 15.65
CA LEU A 192 -7.25 15.89 16.33
C LEU A 192 -8.77 16.13 16.32
N ALA A 193 -9.24 17.28 15.82
CA ALA A 193 -10.63 17.72 15.85
C ALA A 193 -11.45 17.36 14.61
N SER A 194 -10.78 17.00 13.51
CA SER A 194 -11.35 17.07 12.15
C SER A 194 -12.46 16.06 11.83
N ASP A 195 -12.85 15.18 12.77
CA ASP A 195 -13.82 14.09 12.55
C ASP A 195 -14.76 13.84 13.77
N SER A 196 -15.07 14.88 14.56
CA SER A 196 -16.14 14.79 15.57
C SER A 196 -17.52 15.08 14.98
#